data_AF-A0A0P6YLW4-F1
#
_entry.id   AF-A0A0P6YLW4-F1
#
_cell.length_a   1.000
_cell.length_b   1.000
_cell.length_c   1.000
_cell.angle_alpha   90.00
_cell.angle_beta   90.00
_cell.angle_gamma   90.00
#
_symmetry.space_group_name_H-M   'P 1'
#
loop_
_entity.id
_entity.type
_entity.pdbx_description
1 polymer ?
#
loop_
_entity_poly.entity_id
_entity_poly.type
_entity_poly.pdbx_seq_one_letter_code
_entity_poly.pdbx_strand_id
1 'polypeptide(L)' 'MIYQICLRGQLDQTWSEWFAGLEIVALANGDTLLVGVIPDQAALYGLIKKVRDLGMPLISLMPLHSTTSPFNSNPNEH' A
#
# COMPACT_ATOMS: atom_id res chain seq x y z
N MET A 1 -0.70 -9.80 3.80
CA MET A 1 -1.77 -8.76 3.89
C MET A 1 -1.58 -7.78 2.76
N ILE A 2 -2.64 -7.17 2.23
CA ILE A 2 -2.50 -6.13 1.20
C ILE A 2 -2.21 -4.81 1.90
N TYR A 3 -1.22 -4.07 1.42
CA TYR A 3 -0.90 -2.73 1.90
C TYR A 3 -1.02 -1.72 0.78
N GLN A 4 -1.38 -0.51 1.19
CA GLN A 4 -1.34 0.70 0.38
C GLN A 4 -0.29 1.65 0.97
N ILE A 5 0.65 2.08 0.14
CA ILE A 5 1.78 2.91 0.55
C ILE A 5 1.85 4.11 -0.39
N CYS A 6 1.74 5.31 0.16
CA CYS A 6 1.79 6.55 -0.61
C CYS A 6 3.14 7.24 -0.41
N LEU A 7 3.79 7.60 -1.51
CA LEU A 7 5.10 8.23 -1.57
C LEU A 7 5.01 9.57 -2.27
N ARG A 8 5.80 10.55 -1.83
CA ARG A 8 5.91 11.83 -2.53
C ARG A 8 6.87 11.73 -3.69
N GLY A 9 6.39 12.11 -4.87
CA GLY A 9 7.10 11.99 -6.15
C GLY A 9 6.46 10.96 -7.07
N GLN A 10 6.84 10.98 -8.35
CA GLN A 10 6.36 10.07 -9.37
C GLN A 10 7.38 8.96 -9.63
N LEU A 11 6.91 7.73 -9.58
CA LEU A 11 7.61 6.55 -10.05
C LEU A 11 6.84 5.95 -11.22
N ASP A 12 7.57 5.63 -12.28
CA ASP A 12 7.04 4.88 -13.40
C ASP A 12 6.90 3.38 -13.08
N GLN A 13 6.11 2.68 -13.89
CA GLN A 13 5.81 1.25 -13.70
C GLN A 13 7.05 0.34 -13.75
N THR A 14 8.15 0.80 -14.33
CA THR A 14 9.44 0.09 -14.38
C THR A 14 10.02 -0.25 -13.01
N TRP A 15 9.60 0.47 -11.96
CA TRP A 15 10.03 0.22 -10.59
C TRP A 15 9.29 -0.94 -9.92
N SER A 16 8.25 -1.51 -10.55
CA SER A 16 7.40 -2.55 -9.95
C SER A 16 8.23 -3.77 -9.50
N GLU A 17 9.15 -4.25 -10.34
CA GLU A 17 10.05 -5.36 -9.98
C GLU A 17 10.94 -5.01 -8.78
N TRP A 18 11.45 -3.78 -8.71
CA TRP A 18 12.26 -3.32 -7.58
C TRP A 18 11.45 -3.25 -6.29
N PHE A 19 10.17 -2.91 -6.37
CA PHE A 19 9.22 -2.98 -5.26
C PHE A 19 8.57 -4.36 -5.10
N ALA A 20 9.23 -5.44 -5.53
CA ALA A 20 8.78 -6.82 -5.34
C ALA A 20 7.43 -7.14 -6.02
N GLY A 21 7.18 -6.54 -7.18
CA GLY A 21 5.96 -6.74 -7.98
C GLY A 21 4.74 -6.01 -7.46
N LEU A 22 4.92 -4.99 -6.60
CA LEU A 22 3.82 -4.11 -6.21
C LEU A 22 3.35 -3.30 -7.42
N GLU A 23 2.04 -3.10 -7.48
CA GLU A 23 1.43 -2.21 -8.45
C GLU A 23 1.82 -0.77 -8.13
N ILE A 24 2.32 -0.06 -9.13
CA ILE A 24 2.72 1.34 -9.01
C ILE A 24 1.70 2.18 -9.76
N VAL A 25 1.01 3.05 -9.02
CA VAL A 25 -0.01 3.94 -9.57
C VAL A 25 0.44 5.38 -9.39
N ALA A 26 0.65 6.07 -10.50
CA ALA A 26 0.89 7.50 -10.53
C ALA A 26 -0.40 8.25 -10.23
N LEU A 27 -0.41 9.06 -9.17
CA LEU A 27 -1.56 9.89 -8.78
C LEU A 27 -1.49 11.27 -9.44
N ALA A 28 -2.65 11.86 -9.72
CA ALA A 28 -2.76 13.16 -10.38
C ALA A 28 -2.14 14.32 -9.59
N ASN A 29 -1.91 14.15 -8.29
CA ASN A 29 -1.26 15.14 -7.42
C ASN A 29 0.28 15.08 -7.45
N GLY A 30 0.86 14.20 -8.26
CA GLY A 30 2.31 14.01 -8.36
C GLY A 30 2.90 13.04 -7.32
N ASP A 31 2.07 12.33 -6.56
CA ASP A 31 2.48 11.27 -5.64
C ASP A 31 2.34 9.87 -6.26
N THR A 32 3.04 8.88 -5.71
CA THR A 32 2.99 7.49 -6.15
C THR A 32 2.31 6.64 -5.11
N LEU A 33 1.38 5.80 -5.55
CA LEU A 33 0.76 4.78 -4.73
C LEU A 33 1.33 3.40 -5.08
N LEU A 34 1.88 2.71 -4.08
CA LEU A 34 2.28 1.32 -4.17
C LEU A 34 1.20 0.46 -3.50
N VAL A 35 0.65 -0.50 -4.24
CA VAL A 35 -0.38 -1.41 -3.73
C VAL A 35 0.00 -2.85 -4.02
N GLY A 36 -0.19 -3.73 -3.03
CA GLY A 36 -0.07 -5.15 -3.26
C GLY A 36 0.14 -5.97 -2.00
N VAL A 37 0.37 -7.26 -2.21
CA VAL A 37 0.50 -8.24 -1.14
C VAL A 37 1.89 -8.15 -0.53
N ILE A 38 1.95 -7.92 0.77
CA ILE A 38 3.17 -8.03 1.56
C ILE A 38 3.10 -9.32 2.39
N PRO A 39 4.06 -10.25 2.23
CA PRO A 39 4.01 -11.57 2.86
C PRO A 39 4.23 -11.52 4.38
N ASP A 40 5.10 -10.62 4.85
CA ASP A 40 5.47 -10.51 6.25
C ASP A 40 5.98 -9.09 6.60
N GLN A 41 6.17 -8.81 7.89
CA GLN A 41 6.64 -7.51 8.36
C GLN A 41 8.08 -7.19 7.90
N ALA A 42 8.96 -8.18 7.74
CA ALA A 42 10.31 -7.93 7.27
C ALA A 42 10.31 -7.44 5.81
N ALA A 43 9.44 -7.99 4.96
CA ALA A 43 9.21 -7.50 3.61
C ALA A 43 8.68 -6.04 3.61
N LEU A 44 7.76 -5.72 4.52
CA LEU A 44 7.27 -4.35 4.70
C LEU A 44 8.38 -3.36 5.08
N TYR A 45 9.18 -3.70 6.09
CA TYR A 45 10.31 -2.86 6.51
C TYR A 45 11.39 -2.74 5.43
N GLY A 46 11.63 -3.82 4.67
CA GLY A 46 12.52 -3.80 3.51
C GLY A 46 12.04 -2.80 2.45
N LEU A 47 10.73 -2.72 2.21
CA LEU A 47 10.14 -1.76 1.28
C LEU A 47 10.31 -0.31 1.76
N ILE A 48 10.07 -0.04 3.04
CA ILE A 48 10.25 1.30 3.63
C ILE A 48 11.73 1.72 3.53
N LYS A 49 12.66 0.78 3.72
CA LYS A 49 14.08 1.02 3.54
C LYS A 49 14.41 1.43 2.10
N LYS A 50 13.87 0.71 1.11
CA LYS A 50 14.01 1.05 -0.32
C LYS A 50 13.52 2.46 -0.62
N VAL A 51 12.35 2.84 -0.11
CA VAL A 51 11.78 4.20 -0.25
C VAL A 51 12.75 5.26 0.30
N ARG A 52 13.31 5.02 1.49
CA ARG A 52 14.30 5.90 2.10
C ARG A 52 15.58 6.00 1.27
N ASP A 53 16.04 4.89 0.70
CA ASP A 53 17.25 4.86 -0.14
C ASP A 53 17.06 5.65 -1.46
N LEU A 54 15.81 5.83 -1.94
CA LEU A 54 15.48 6.75 -3.04
C LEU A 54 15.37 8.22 -2.62
N GLY A 55 15.48 8.52 -1.32
CA GLY A 55 15.27 9.88 -0.79
C GLY A 55 13.83 10.36 -0.90
N MET A 56 12.87 9.47 -1.15
CA MET A 56 11.46 9.86 -1.27
C MET A 56 10.75 9.88 0.08
N PRO A 57 9.97 10.94 0.38
CA PRO A 57 9.16 10.99 1.59
C PRO A 57 8.03 9.96 1.57
N LEU A 58 7.95 9.13 2.60
CA LEU A 58 6.80 8.28 2.88
C LEU A 58 5.64 9.16 3.40
N ILE A 59 4.53 9.21 2.67
CA ILE A 59 3.34 9.99 3.04
C ILE A 59 2.39 9.18 3.92
N SER A 60 2.10 7.93 3.54
CA SER A 60 1.17 7.08 4.27
C SER A 60 1.46 5.59 4.05
N LEU A 61 1.14 4.77 5.04
CA LEU A 61 1.19 3.31 4.99
C LEU A 61 -0.04 2.76 5.71
N MET A 62 -0.89 2.04 4.98
CA MET A 62 -2.15 1.51 5.52
C MET A 62 -2.38 0.06 5.08
N PRO A 63 -2.75 -0.86 5.99
CA PRO A 63 -3.24 -2.16 5.59
C PRO A 63 -4.63 -2.03 4.96
N LEU A 64 -4.81 -2.60 3.77
CA LEU A 64 -6.12 -2.77 3.15
C LEU A 64 -6.76 -4.01 3.77
N HIS A 65 -7.40 -3.83 4.92
CA HIS A 65 -8.32 -4.83 5.45
C HIS A 65 -9.61 -4.76 4.64
N SER A 66 -10.02 -5.85 4.00
CA SER A 66 -11.38 -5.94 3.48
C SER A 66 -12.31 -5.95 4.68
N THR A 67 -12.93 -4.81 4.96
CA THR A 67 -13.92 -4.68 6.03
C THR A 67 -15.14 -5.52 5.68
N THR A 68 -15.10 -6.83 5.96
CA THR A 68 -16.33 -7.58 6.19
C THR A 68 -16.88 -7.07 7.51
N SER A 69 -17.85 -6.16 7.43
CA SER A 69 -18.56 -5.65 8.62
C SER A 69 -19.29 -6.82 9.28
N PRO A 70 -18.97 -7.20 10.54
CA PRO A 70 -19.66 -8.31 11.21
C PRO A 70 -21.00 -7.88 11.86
N PHE A 71 -21.50 -6.67 11.61
CA PHE A 71 -22.72 -6.15 12.24
C PHE A 71 -23.79 -5.73 11.23
N ASN A 72 -24.45 -6.72 10.63
CA ASN A 72 -25.80 -6.58 10.06
C ASN A 72 -26.71 -7.63 10.71
N SER A 73 -26.75 -7.68 12.04
CA SER A 73 -27.83 -8.37 12.76
C SER A 73 -29.05 -7.46 12.73
N ASN A 74 -29.97 -7.74 11.80
CA ASN A 74 -31.29 -7.15 11.77
C ASN A 74 -32.03 -7.57 13.06
N PRO A 75 -32.37 -6.67 14.00
CA PRO A 75 -33.02 -7.04 15.26
C PRO A 75 -34.54 -7.30 15.12
N ASN A 76 -35.03 -7.62 13.93
CA ASN A 76 -36.45 -7.90 13.67
C ASN A 76 -36.65 -9.36 13.28
N GLU A 77 -36.40 -10.28 14.23
CA GLU A 77 -37.08 -11.58 14.23
C GLU A 77 -37.68 -11.79 15.63
N HIS A 78 -39.03 -11.76 15.64
CA HIS A 78 -40.00 -12.05 16.71
C HIS A 78 -40.27 -10.98 17.79
#